data_AF-B4UCZ6-F1
#
_entry.id   AF-B4UCZ6-F1
#
_cell.length_a   1.000
_cell.length_b   1.000
_cell.length_c   1.000
_cell.angle_alpha   90.00
_cell.angle_beta   90.00
_cell.angle_gamma   90.00
#
_symmetry.space_group_name_H-M   'P 1'
#
loop_
_entity.id
_entity.type
_entity.pdbx_description
1 polymer ?
#
loop_
_entity_poly.entity_id
_entity_poly.type
_entity_poly.pdbx_seq_one_letter_code
_entity_poly.pdbx_strand_id
1 'polypeptide(L)'
;MAEEKKGGSKGAMTVSEAGRKGGVRVRETRGRKFYEEIGKKGGETVKAERGRKFYEEIGKKGGDTVKAERGPRFYEEIGKKGGETIKAERGTPFYEEIGRKGGHKVRELIEKGKAGAEEEAGKGEGMGDDR
;
A
#
# COMPACT_ATOMS: atom_id res chain seq x y z
N MET A 1 -10.41 -70.56 -0.64
CA MET A 1 -9.32 -69.58 -0.82
C MET A 1 -9.99 -68.25 -1.15
N ALA A 2 -9.90 -67.28 -0.24
CA ALA A 2 -10.58 -66.00 -0.37
C ALA A 2 -9.76 -65.04 -1.25
N GLU A 3 -10.40 -64.49 -2.28
CA GLU A 3 -9.83 -63.50 -3.19
C GLU A 3 -9.75 -62.14 -2.47
N GLU A 4 -8.56 -61.74 -2.02
CA GLU A 4 -8.35 -60.40 -1.46
C GLU A 4 -8.34 -59.35 -2.58
N LYS A 5 -9.49 -58.72 -2.80
CA LYS A 5 -9.54 -57.38 -3.41
C LYS A 5 -9.07 -56.33 -2.40
N LYS A 6 -7.87 -55.79 -2.60
CA LYS A 6 -7.44 -54.49 -2.07
C LYS A 6 -6.87 -53.71 -3.25
N GLY A 7 -7.66 -52.87 -3.92
CA GLY A 7 -8.06 -51.58 -3.36
C GLY A 7 -6.97 -50.55 -3.71
N GLY A 8 -6.79 -50.30 -5.01
CA GLY A 8 -5.76 -49.39 -5.51
C GLY A 8 -5.91 -48.01 -4.87
N SER A 9 -4.90 -47.61 -4.11
CA SER A 9 -4.77 -46.26 -3.57
C SER A 9 -4.60 -45.27 -4.73
N LYS A 10 -5.72 -44.78 -5.27
CA LYS A 10 -5.74 -43.56 -6.08
C LYS A 10 -5.09 -42.47 -5.22
N GLY A 11 -3.90 -42.05 -5.62
CA GLY A 11 -3.01 -41.18 -4.85
C GLY A 11 -3.77 -40.04 -4.17
N ALA A 12 -3.75 -40.04 -2.85
CA ALA A 12 -4.34 -39.01 -2.02
C ALA A 12 -3.59 -37.70 -2.28
N MET A 13 -4.10 -36.88 -3.19
CA MET A 13 -3.61 -35.54 -3.44
C MET A 13 -3.75 -34.70 -2.16
N THR A 14 -2.69 -33.96 -1.80
CA THR A 14 -2.76 -33.06 -0.66
C THR A 14 -3.67 -31.86 -0.95
N VAL A 15 -4.21 -31.23 0.10
CA VAL A 15 -5.04 -30.02 -0.03
C VAL A 15 -4.29 -28.90 -0.76
N SER A 16 -2.98 -28.77 -0.50
CA SER A 16 -2.11 -27.79 -1.15
C SER A 16 -1.96 -28.07 -2.66
N GLU A 17 -1.76 -29.33 -3.04
CA GLU A 17 -1.67 -29.74 -4.44
C GLU A 17 -2.99 -29.57 -5.18
N ALA A 18 -4.12 -29.87 -4.52
CA ALA A 18 -5.44 -29.65 -5.09
C ALA A 18 -5.70 -28.15 -5.32
N GLY A 19 -5.33 -27.29 -4.37
CA GLY A 19 -5.42 -25.84 -4.51
C GLY A 19 -4.56 -25.31 -5.65
N ARG A 20 -3.30 -25.75 -5.75
CA ARG A 20 -2.39 -25.36 -6.84
C ARG A 20 -2.93 -25.80 -8.19
N LYS A 21 -3.39 -27.04 -8.31
CA LYS A 21 -3.91 -27.60 -9.57
C LYS A 21 -5.21 -26.89 -10.00
N GLY A 22 -6.08 -26.56 -9.04
CA GLY A 22 -7.26 -25.73 -9.28
C GLY A 22 -6.90 -24.33 -9.79
N GLY A 23 -5.93 -23.68 -9.13
CA GLY A 23 -5.45 -22.35 -9.54
C GLY A 23 -4.84 -22.33 -10.94
N VAL A 24 -4.03 -23.33 -11.28
CA VAL A 24 -3.46 -23.48 -12.64
C VAL A 24 -4.57 -23.63 -13.68
N ARG A 25 -5.56 -24.50 -13.41
CA ARG A 25 -6.68 -24.73 -14.34
C ARG A 25 -7.56 -23.49 -14.52
N VAL A 26 -7.80 -22.72 -13.46
CA VAL A 26 -8.52 -21.44 -13.55
C VAL A 26 -7.72 -20.42 -14.37
N ARG A 27 -6.41 -20.35 -14.19
CA ARG A 27 -5.52 -19.49 -14.99
C ARG A 27 -5.52 -19.86 -16.46
N GLU A 28 -5.47 -21.14 -16.80
CA GLU A 28 -5.51 -21.61 -18.19
C GLU A 28 -6.86 -21.34 -18.86
N THR A 29 -7.96 -21.47 -18.13
CA THR A 29 -9.32 -21.31 -18.68
C THR A 29 -9.80 -19.86 -18.74
N ARG A 30 -9.47 -19.05 -17.72
CA ARG A 30 -10.00 -17.69 -17.57
C ARG A 30 -8.97 -16.59 -17.85
N GLY A 31 -7.70 -16.96 -17.93
CA GLY A 31 -6.61 -16.05 -18.29
C GLY A 31 -6.33 -14.96 -17.25
N ARG A 32 -5.44 -14.04 -17.62
CA ARG A 32 -4.96 -12.95 -16.75
C ARG A 32 -6.07 -11.96 -16.35
N LYS A 33 -6.99 -11.64 -17.28
CA LYS A 33 -8.07 -10.66 -17.05
C LYS A 33 -8.98 -11.07 -15.89
N PHE A 34 -9.24 -12.36 -15.72
CA PHE A 34 -10.06 -12.85 -14.62
C PHE A 34 -9.44 -12.58 -13.25
N TYR A 35 -8.13 -12.80 -13.10
CA TYR A 35 -7.43 -12.51 -11.85
C TYR A 35 -7.37 -11.01 -11.55
N GLU A 36 -7.25 -10.19 -12.60
CA GLU A 36 -7.28 -8.73 -12.47
C GLU A 36 -8.66 -8.25 -12.00
N GLU A 37 -9.75 -8.77 -12.57
CA GLU A 37 -11.12 -8.42 -12.16
C GLU A 37 -11.44 -8.85 -10.73
N ILE A 38 -11.14 -10.10 -10.35
CA ILE A 38 -11.42 -10.57 -8.98
C ILE A 38 -10.54 -9.85 -7.95
N GLY A 39 -9.29 -9.52 -8.32
CA GLY A 39 -8.39 -8.73 -7.47
C GLY A 39 -8.91 -7.31 -7.29
N LYS A 40 -9.38 -6.68 -8.36
CA LYS A 40 -9.98 -5.34 -8.31
C LYS A 40 -11.24 -5.34 -7.45
N LYS A 41 -12.17 -6.28 -7.70
CA LYS A 41 -13.40 -6.41 -6.89
C LYS A 41 -13.09 -6.64 -5.41
N GLY A 42 -12.18 -7.57 -5.09
CA GLY A 42 -11.77 -7.81 -3.71
C GLY A 42 -11.14 -6.57 -3.06
N GLY A 43 -10.29 -5.85 -3.79
CA GLY A 43 -9.71 -4.59 -3.33
C GLY A 43 -10.75 -3.49 -3.10
N GLU A 44 -11.74 -3.35 -3.98
CA GLU A 44 -12.82 -2.38 -3.81
C GLU A 44 -13.72 -2.72 -2.61
N THR A 45 -14.02 -4.00 -2.38
CA THR A 45 -14.76 -4.45 -1.20
C THR A 45 -14.00 -4.13 0.09
N VAL A 46 -12.71 -4.49 0.15
CA VAL A 46 -11.87 -4.20 1.33
C VAL A 46 -11.75 -2.70 1.56
N LYS A 47 -11.64 -1.89 0.50
CA LYS A 47 -11.63 -0.43 0.60
C LYS A 47 -12.94 0.14 1.12
N ALA A 48 -14.07 -0.41 0.70
CA ALA A 48 -15.39 -0.01 1.20
C ALA A 48 -15.59 -0.38 2.67
N GLU A 49 -15.18 -1.58 3.09
CA GLU A 49 -15.36 -2.05 4.47
C GLU A 49 -14.38 -1.44 5.47
N ARG A 50 -13.10 -1.37 5.11
CA ARG A 50 -12.02 -1.00 6.03
C ARG A 50 -11.60 0.47 5.93
N GLY A 51 -11.96 1.14 4.83
CA GLY A 51 -11.70 2.55 4.60
C GLY A 51 -10.22 2.92 4.52
N ARG A 52 -9.94 4.24 4.52
CA ARG A 52 -8.60 4.80 4.32
C ARG A 52 -7.60 4.45 5.43
N LYS A 53 -8.06 4.39 6.69
CA LYS A 53 -7.19 4.12 7.85
C LYS A 53 -6.52 2.75 7.78
N PHE A 54 -7.21 1.74 7.27
CA PHE A 54 -6.64 0.41 7.09
C PHE A 54 -5.48 0.38 6.10
N TYR A 55 -5.63 1.06 4.96
CA TYR A 55 -4.55 1.15 3.96
C TYR A 55 -3.35 1.95 4.47
N GLU A 56 -3.59 2.96 5.29
CA GLU A 56 -2.54 3.72 5.96
C GLU A 56 -1.78 2.85 6.97
N GLU A 57 -2.49 2.05 7.77
CA GLU A 57 -1.88 1.15 8.76
C GLU A 57 -1.04 0.04 8.10
N ILE A 58 -1.58 -0.65 7.09
CA ILE A 58 -0.85 -1.71 6.39
C ILE A 58 0.34 -1.13 5.60
N GLY A 59 0.19 0.07 5.04
CA GLY A 59 1.27 0.77 4.35
C GLY A 59 2.39 1.15 5.31
N LYS A 60 2.04 1.70 6.48
CA LYS A 60 3.00 2.03 7.53
C LYS A 60 3.71 0.78 8.04
N LYS A 61 2.97 -0.28 8.36
CA LYS A 61 3.54 -1.56 8.81
C LYS A 61 4.45 -2.22 7.77
N GLY A 62 4.07 -2.16 6.49
CA GLY A 62 4.92 -2.63 5.38
C GLY A 62 6.19 -1.82 5.27
N GLY A 63 6.08 -0.49 5.31
CA GLY A 63 7.23 0.43 5.25
C GLY A 63 8.18 0.25 6.44
N ASP A 64 7.65 0.13 7.66
CA ASP A 64 8.43 -0.09 8.88
C ASP A 64 9.17 -1.44 8.84
N THR A 65 8.50 -2.50 8.37
CA THR A 65 9.16 -3.81 8.18
C THR A 65 10.31 -3.72 7.18
N VAL A 66 10.06 -3.13 6.01
CA VAL A 66 11.08 -2.97 4.96
C VAL A 66 12.24 -2.09 5.44
N LYS A 67 11.96 -1.05 6.24
CA LYS A 67 12.96 -0.18 6.85
C LYS A 67 13.79 -0.92 7.89
N ALA A 68 13.18 -1.78 8.68
CA ALA A 68 13.87 -2.61 9.67
C ALA A 68 14.77 -3.66 8.99
N GLU A 69 14.30 -4.31 7.93
CA GLU A 69 15.05 -5.37 7.24
C GLU A 69 16.15 -4.85 6.32
N ARG A 70 15.85 -3.82 5.51
CA ARG A 70 16.76 -3.34 4.46
C ARG A 70 17.46 -2.01 4.77
N GLY A 71 17.05 -1.34 5.84
CA GLY A 71 17.65 -0.10 6.29
C GLY A 71 17.38 1.10 5.35
N PRO A 72 17.91 2.29 5.72
CA PRO A 72 17.66 3.53 4.99
C PRO A 72 18.26 3.55 3.58
N ARG A 73 19.34 2.80 3.33
CA ARG A 73 20.00 2.72 2.01
C ARG A 73 19.08 2.15 0.93
N PHE A 74 18.19 1.23 1.29
CA PHE A 74 17.22 0.67 0.36
C PHE A 74 16.25 1.71 -0.19
N TYR A 75 15.77 2.61 0.67
CA TYR A 75 14.88 3.70 0.26
C TYR A 75 15.59 4.74 -0.62
N GLU A 76 16.88 4.99 -0.35
CA GLU A 76 17.70 5.85 -1.20
C GLU A 76 17.90 5.24 -2.59
N GLU A 77 18.18 3.95 -2.68
CA GLU A 77 18.42 3.26 -3.95
C GLU A 77 17.15 3.18 -4.81
N ILE A 78 16.00 2.79 -4.23
CA ILE A 78 14.73 2.77 -4.96
C ILE A 78 14.28 4.19 -5.35
N GLY A 79 14.56 5.19 -4.51
CA GLY A 79 14.27 6.59 -4.78
C GLY A 79 15.12 7.13 -5.95
N LYS A 80 16.42 6.84 -5.94
CA LYS A 80 17.33 7.18 -7.05
C LYS A 80 16.90 6.50 -8.34
N LYS A 81 16.67 5.19 -8.32
CA LYS A 81 16.26 4.41 -9.51
C LYS A 81 14.92 4.87 -10.07
N GLY A 82 13.94 5.11 -9.20
CA GLY A 82 12.66 5.68 -9.59
C GLY A 82 12.81 7.07 -10.18
N GLY A 83 13.68 7.89 -9.59
CA GLY A 83 13.93 9.23 -10.08
C GLY A 83 14.64 9.28 -11.44
N GLU A 84 15.64 8.44 -11.64
CA GLU A 84 16.34 8.30 -12.92
C GLU A 84 15.40 7.81 -14.02
N THR A 85 14.49 6.89 -13.71
CA THR A 85 13.47 6.40 -14.66
C THR A 85 12.53 7.53 -15.08
N ILE A 86 12.03 8.31 -14.12
CA ILE A 86 11.12 9.42 -14.41
C ILE A 86 11.84 10.55 -15.15
N LYS A 87 13.09 10.83 -14.79
CA LYS A 87 13.93 11.81 -15.49
C LYS A 87 14.18 11.40 -16.94
N ALA A 88 14.38 10.11 -17.20
CA ALA A 88 14.53 9.59 -18.55
C ALA A 88 13.22 9.64 -19.37
N GLU A 89 12.06 9.39 -18.74
CA GLU A 89 10.76 9.34 -19.42
C GLU A 89 10.13 10.72 -19.64
N ARG A 90 10.19 11.62 -18.64
CA ARG A 90 9.48 12.92 -18.64
C ARG A 90 10.39 14.14 -18.68
N GLY A 91 11.71 13.94 -18.53
CA GLY A 91 12.69 15.02 -18.56
C GLY A 91 12.66 15.95 -17.34
N THR A 92 13.52 16.96 -17.40
CA THR A 92 13.72 18.00 -16.38
C THR A 92 12.46 18.81 -15.97
N PRO A 93 11.53 19.20 -16.86
CA PRO A 93 10.40 20.05 -16.47
C PRO A 93 9.44 19.37 -15.47
N PHE A 94 9.39 18.03 -15.46
CA PHE A 94 8.62 17.28 -14.47
C PHE A 94 9.15 17.48 -13.04
N TYR A 95 10.47 17.58 -12.88
CA TYR A 95 11.11 17.78 -11.58
C TYR A 95 10.91 19.18 -11.01
N GLU A 96 10.93 20.21 -11.87
CA GLU A 96 10.63 21.57 -11.47
C GLU A 96 9.17 21.71 -11.01
N GLU A 97 8.23 21.05 -11.70
CA GLU A 97 6.82 21.11 -11.33
C GLU A 97 6.53 20.43 -9.98
N ILE A 98 7.06 19.22 -9.76
CA ILE A 98 6.87 18.52 -8.48
C ILE A 98 7.62 19.22 -7.34
N GLY A 99 8.82 19.77 -7.60
CA GLY A 99 9.58 20.55 -6.63
C GLY A 99 8.84 21.83 -6.23
N ARG A 100 8.27 22.54 -7.20
CA ARG A 100 7.40 23.69 -6.97
C ARG A 100 6.20 23.30 -6.13
N LYS A 101 5.45 22.26 -6.54
CA LYS A 101 4.27 21.74 -5.80
C LYS A 101 4.62 21.34 -4.36
N GLY A 102 5.73 20.64 -4.15
CA GLY A 102 6.24 20.27 -2.82
C GLY A 102 6.58 21.49 -1.97
N GLY A 103 7.32 22.45 -2.52
CA GLY A 103 7.68 23.69 -1.84
C GLY A 103 6.47 24.56 -1.46
N HIS A 104 5.46 24.65 -2.33
CA HIS A 104 4.20 25.32 -1.98
C HIS A 104 3.48 24.62 -0.84
N LYS A 105 3.47 23.29 -0.80
CA LYS A 105 2.81 22.55 0.28
C LYS A 105 3.50 22.75 1.63
N VAL A 106 4.83 22.79 1.65
CA VAL A 106 5.61 23.09 2.86
C VAL A 106 5.32 24.51 3.35
N ARG A 107 5.31 25.50 2.44
CA ARG A 107 4.97 26.90 2.80
C ARG A 107 3.57 27.02 3.38
N GLU A 108 2.57 26.39 2.77
CA GLU A 108 1.19 26.39 3.25
C GLU A 108 1.06 25.76 4.65
N LEU A 109 1.81 24.69 4.93
CA LEU A 109 1.80 24.04 6.24
C LEU A 109 2.46 24.91 7.32
N ILE A 110 3.54 25.62 6.98
CA ILE A 110 4.20 26.56 7.89
C ILE A 110 3.27 27.74 8.20
N GLU A 111 2.57 28.27 7.20
CA GLU A 111 1.63 29.38 7.37
C GLU A 111 0.44 28.99 8.24
N LYS A 112 -0.16 27.82 7.99
CA LYS A 112 -1.22 27.26 8.85
C LYS A 112 -0.75 27.00 10.28
N GLY A 113 0.49 26.53 10.45
CA GLY A 113 1.09 26.33 11.77
C GLY A 113 1.28 27.65 12.53
N LYS A 114 1.69 28.71 11.83
CA LYS A 114 1.83 30.05 12.42
C LYS A 114 0.47 30.67 12.78
N ALA A 115 -0.49 30.61 11.86
CA ALA A 115 -1.85 31.11 12.10
C ALA A 115 -2.54 30.38 13.27
N GLY A 116 -2.38 29.06 13.37
CA GLY A 116 -2.89 28.29 14.50
C GLY A 116 -2.20 28.65 15.83
N ALA A 117 -0.89 28.91 15.82
CA ALA A 117 -0.17 29.36 17.00
C ALA A 117 -0.59 30.76 17.47
N GLU A 118 -0.93 31.66 16.54
CA GLU A 118 -1.47 33.00 16.83
C GLU A 118 -2.91 32.94 17.37
N GLU A 119 -3.76 32.05 16.84
CA GLU A 119 -5.14 31.85 17.30
C GLU A 119 -5.21 31.23 18.71
N GLU A 120 -4.28 30.31 19.04
CA GLU A 120 -4.15 29.71 20.37
C GLU A 120 -3.63 30.73 21.40
N ALA A 121 -2.73 31.64 21.01
CA ALA A 121 -2.23 32.71 21.87
C ALA A 121 -3.31 33.75 22.21
N GLY A 122 -4.19 34.10 21.26
CA GLY A 122 -5.27 35.07 21.47
C GLY A 122 -6.44 34.56 22.33
N LYS A 123 -6.62 33.24 22.49
CA LYS A 123 -7.67 32.65 23.35
C LYS A 123 -7.27 32.54 24.83
N GLY A 124 -5.98 32.70 25.15
CA GLY A 124 -5.46 32.63 26.52
C GLY A 124 -5.67 33.88 27.36
N GLU A 125 -5.99 35.03 26.76
CA GLU A 125 -6.05 36.34 27.45
C GLU A 125 -7.49 36.83 27.76
N GLY A 126 -8.52 36.01 27.49
CA GLY A 126 -9.94 36.40 27.65
C GLY A 126 -10.68 35.86 28.87
N MET A 127 -10.00 35.33 29.90
CA MET A 127 -10.65 34.70 31.06
C MET A 127 -10.01 35.10 32.40
N GLY A 128 -10.17 36.37 32.77
CA GLY A 128 -9.91 36.96 34.10
C GLY A 128 -10.28 38.44 34.01
N ASP A 129 -11.15 39.04 34.80
CA ASP A 129 -11.60 38.78 36.17
C ASP A 129 -13.02 39.37 36.33
N ASP A 130 -13.99 38.57 36.80
CA ASP A 130 -15.25 39.06 37.38
C ASP A 130 -15.34 38.49 38.81
N ARG A 131 -14.89 39.25 39.81
CA ARG A 131 -15.24 39.03 41.22
C ARG A 131 -15.14 40.29 42.05
#